data_AF-A0A924BWU1-F1
#
_entry.id   AF-A0A924BWU1-F1
#
_cell.length_a   1.000
_cell.length_b   1.000
_cell.length_c   1.000
_cell.angle_alpha   90.00
_cell.angle_beta   90.00
_cell.angle_gamma   90.00
#
_symmetry.space_group_name_H-M   'P 1'
#
loop_
_entity.id
_entity.type
_entity.pdbx_description
1 polymer ?
#
loop_
_entity_poly.entity_id
_entity_poly.type
_entity_poly.pdbx_seq_one_letter_code
_entity_poly.pdbx_strand_id
1 'polypeptide(L)'
;MDQGESGRKGDALAFFTDPFQVNDAGDWDANKSKVAGLSKGQKMTPQTSANAALEWLRFKAQIHDGKGRVIRYRSFRDALEAYNGRNDHSAQAEAVPHKAWYAATIFGMIMQTQTGEQ
;
A
#
# COMPACT_ATOMS: atom_id res chain seq x y z
N MET A 1 -16.60 11.34 9.13
CA MET A 1 -15.94 11.39 7.81
C MET A 1 -15.78 9.96 7.35
N ASP A 2 -16.52 9.58 6.32
CA ASP A 2 -16.58 8.23 5.77
C ASP A 2 -15.31 7.98 4.93
N GLN A 3 -14.45 7.03 5.32
CA GLN A 3 -13.23 6.71 4.58
C GLN A 3 -13.51 5.49 3.69
N GLY A 4 -13.19 5.57 2.40
CA GLY A 4 -13.36 4.47 1.48
C GLY A 4 -12.29 3.39 1.71
N GLU A 5 -12.56 2.24 1.13
CA GLU A 5 -11.79 0.99 1.30
C GLU A 5 -10.51 0.95 0.43
N SER A 6 -10.31 1.98 -0.36
CA SER A 6 -9.10 2.21 -1.13
C SER A 6 -8.72 3.68 -0.97
N GLY A 7 -8.74 4.16 0.28
CA GLY A 7 -8.48 5.56 0.63
C GLY A 7 -9.74 6.39 0.88
N ARG A 8 -9.55 7.58 1.42
CA ARG A 8 -10.62 8.51 1.83
C ARG A 8 -11.69 8.64 0.73
N LYS A 9 -12.94 8.32 1.05
CA LYS A 9 -14.08 8.46 0.13
C LYS A 9 -14.31 9.95 -0.05
N GLY A 10 -13.90 10.50 -1.17
CA GLY A 10 -14.11 11.94 -1.41
C GLY A 10 -13.29 12.61 -2.50
N ASP A 11 -12.29 11.95 -3.10
CA ASP A 11 -11.50 12.63 -4.12
C ASP A 11 -11.11 11.67 -5.26
N ALA A 12 -12.01 11.48 -6.23
CA ALA A 12 -11.71 10.73 -7.45
C ALA A 12 -10.42 11.25 -8.13
N LEU A 13 -10.12 12.54 -7.97
CA LEU A 13 -8.91 13.17 -8.47
C LEU A 13 -7.63 12.62 -7.80
N ALA A 14 -7.71 12.24 -6.53
CA ALA A 14 -6.59 11.61 -5.83
C ALA A 14 -6.23 10.26 -6.46
N PHE A 15 -7.22 9.47 -6.90
CA PHE A 15 -6.95 8.23 -7.64
C PHE A 15 -6.33 8.48 -9.02
N PHE A 16 -6.77 9.52 -9.74
CA PHE A 16 -6.21 9.84 -11.06
C PHE A 16 -4.76 10.37 -11.01
N THR A 17 -4.33 10.90 -9.87
CA THR A 17 -2.98 11.47 -9.70
C THR A 17 -2.05 10.57 -8.88
N ASP A 18 -2.58 9.86 -7.88
CA ASP A 18 -1.90 8.90 -7.03
C ASP A 18 -2.69 7.58 -6.94
N PRO A 19 -2.75 6.77 -8.02
CA PRO A 19 -3.55 5.55 -8.07
C PRO A 19 -3.20 4.52 -6.98
N PHE A 20 -1.95 4.50 -6.50
CA PHE A 20 -1.51 3.61 -5.43
C PHE A 20 -1.56 4.25 -4.04
N GLN A 21 -1.99 5.51 -3.96
CA GLN A 21 -2.16 6.30 -2.74
C GLN A 21 -0.95 6.28 -1.81
N VAL A 22 0.24 6.15 -2.38
CA VAL A 22 1.47 6.00 -1.61
C VAL A 22 1.82 7.31 -0.89
N ASN A 23 1.34 8.46 -1.39
CA ASN A 23 1.58 9.77 -0.81
C ASN A 23 0.37 10.36 -0.05
N ASP A 24 -0.53 9.51 0.46
CA ASP A 24 -1.61 9.99 1.32
C ASP A 24 -1.05 10.72 2.56
N ALA A 25 -1.48 11.97 2.76
CA ALA A 25 -1.06 12.79 3.88
C ALA A 25 -1.57 12.27 5.23
N GLY A 26 -2.68 11.52 5.23
CA GLY A 26 -3.23 10.86 6.43
C GLY A 26 -2.40 9.66 6.92
N ASP A 27 -1.60 9.06 6.02
CA ASP A 27 -0.72 7.91 6.28
C ASP A 27 0.74 8.25 5.91
N TRP A 28 1.17 9.49 6.17
CA TRP A 28 2.52 9.89 5.85
C TRP A 28 3.55 9.24 6.80
N ASP A 29 4.51 8.50 6.22
CA ASP A 29 5.65 7.91 6.92
C ASP A 29 6.94 8.60 6.46
N ALA A 30 7.80 9.02 7.39
CA ALA A 30 9.05 9.73 7.09
C ALA A 30 10.00 8.92 6.19
N ASN A 31 9.94 7.59 6.23
CA ASN A 31 10.75 6.73 5.37
C ASN A 31 10.39 6.84 3.89
N LYS A 32 9.16 7.27 3.53
CA LYS A 32 8.74 7.48 2.13
C LYS A 32 9.65 8.48 1.41
N SER A 33 10.21 9.46 2.14
CA SER A 33 11.20 10.38 1.58
C SER A 33 12.53 9.72 1.19
N LYS A 34 13.03 8.82 2.04
CA LYS A 34 14.31 8.14 1.84
C LYS A 34 14.21 6.99 0.86
N VAL A 35 13.12 6.24 0.93
CA VAL A 35 12.91 5.00 0.18
C VAL A 35 12.37 5.29 -1.22
N ALA A 36 11.38 6.18 -1.30
CA ALA A 36 10.64 6.43 -2.54
C ALA A 36 10.85 7.84 -3.11
N GLY A 37 11.73 8.65 -2.50
CA GLY A 37 12.03 10.01 -2.96
C GLY A 37 10.86 10.99 -2.83
N LEU A 38 9.84 10.66 -2.04
CA LEU A 38 8.62 11.47 -1.93
C LEU A 38 8.78 12.64 -0.96
N SER A 39 8.08 13.73 -1.24
CA SER A 39 7.82 14.80 -0.27
C SER A 39 6.37 14.78 0.19
N LYS A 40 6.12 15.09 1.47
CA LYS A 40 4.76 15.17 2.02
C LYS A 40 3.94 16.19 1.25
N GLY A 41 2.79 15.78 0.70
CA GLY A 41 1.92 16.66 -0.08
C GLY A 41 2.45 17.00 -1.48
N GLN A 42 3.51 16.31 -1.94
CA GLN A 42 3.97 16.40 -3.32
C GLN A 42 2.82 16.10 -4.29
N LYS A 43 2.70 16.92 -5.33
CA LYS A 43 1.80 16.65 -6.45
C LYS A 43 2.22 15.36 -7.16
N MET A 44 1.34 14.37 -7.15
CA MET A 44 1.60 13.06 -7.73
C MET A 44 1.21 13.02 -9.21
N THR A 45 1.82 12.07 -9.92
CA THR A 45 1.39 11.59 -11.24
C THR A 45 1.25 10.07 -11.18
N PRO A 46 0.47 9.43 -12.06
CA PRO A 46 0.36 7.97 -12.10
C PRO A 46 1.73 7.25 -12.15
N GLN A 47 2.68 7.79 -12.93
CA GLN A 47 4.02 7.24 -13.03
C GLN A 47 4.80 7.36 -11.71
N THR A 48 4.77 8.54 -11.08
CA THR A 48 5.42 8.75 -9.78
C THR A 48 4.81 7.86 -8.70
N SER A 49 3.48 7.73 -8.71
CA SER A 49 2.72 6.85 -7.81
C SER A 49 3.16 5.39 -7.95
N ALA A 50 3.19 4.86 -9.18
CA ALA A 50 3.60 3.49 -9.45
C ALA A 50 5.05 3.22 -8.99
N ASN A 51 5.99 4.09 -9.39
CA ASN A 51 7.40 3.93 -9.02
C ASN A 51 7.60 3.96 -7.50
N ALA A 52 6.97 4.94 -6.83
CA ALA A 52 7.08 5.07 -5.39
C ALA A 52 6.38 3.93 -4.63
N ALA A 53 5.26 3.43 -5.14
CA ALA A 53 4.54 2.30 -4.56
C ALA A 53 5.39 1.02 -4.58
N LEU A 54 6.14 0.78 -5.66
CA LEU A 54 7.04 -0.38 -5.75
C LEU A 54 8.17 -0.31 -4.72
N GLU A 55 8.84 0.84 -4.58
CA GLU A 55 9.89 1.01 -3.57
C GLU A 55 9.32 0.95 -2.15
N TRP A 56 8.13 1.51 -1.94
CA TRP A 56 7.46 1.44 -0.65
C TRP A 56 7.04 0.02 -0.28
N LEU A 57 6.48 -0.75 -1.23
CA LEU A 57 6.14 -2.16 -1.03
C LEU A 57 7.39 -3.00 -0.73
N ARG A 58 8.48 -2.77 -1.47
CA ARG A 58 9.77 -3.42 -1.20
C ARG A 58 10.26 -3.13 0.22
N PHE A 59 10.17 -1.89 0.68
CA PHE A 59 10.54 -1.53 2.04
C PHE A 59 9.61 -2.18 3.09
N LYS A 60 8.29 -2.22 2.84
CA LYS A 60 7.34 -2.92 3.71
C LYS A 60 7.58 -4.43 3.77
N ALA A 61 8.12 -5.02 2.69
CA ALA A 61 8.55 -6.41 2.70
C ALA A 61 9.77 -6.65 3.60
N GLN A 62 10.56 -5.63 3.96
CA GLN A 62 11.78 -5.77 4.74
C GLN A 62 11.55 -5.60 6.25
N ILE A 63 12.10 -6.52 7.04
CA ILE A 63 12.20 -6.39 8.50
C ILE A 63 13.59 -5.83 8.80
N HIS A 64 13.62 -4.70 9.51
CA HIS A 64 14.85 -4.02 9.88
C HIS A 64 15.19 -4.23 11.36
N ASP A 65 16.48 -4.30 11.69
CA ASP A 65 16.94 -4.21 13.08
C ASP A 65 16.88 -2.76 13.61
N GLY A 66 17.22 -2.57 14.89
CA GLY A 66 17.28 -1.23 15.51
C GLY A 66 18.33 -0.28 14.91
N LYS A 67 19.16 -0.75 13.97
CA LYS A 67 20.13 0.06 13.21
C LYS A 67 19.68 0.30 11.77
N GLY A 68 18.47 -0.11 11.39
CA GLY A 68 17.93 0.06 10.04
C GLY A 68 18.48 -0.93 9.02
N ARG A 69 19.15 -2.01 9.43
CA ARG A 69 19.65 -3.05 8.51
C ARG A 69 18.58 -4.11 8.27
N VAL A 70 18.42 -4.54 7.03
CA VAL A 70 17.50 -5.64 6.69
C VAL A 70 18.02 -6.94 7.32
N ILE A 71 17.19 -7.57 8.16
CA ILE A 71 17.49 -8.85 8.81
C ILE A 71 16.64 -10.00 8.27
N ARG A 72 15.49 -9.70 7.66
CA ARG A 72 14.57 -10.70 7.09
C ARG A 72 13.62 -10.04 6.08
N TYR A 73 13.02 -10.87 5.24
CA TYR A 73 11.88 -10.51 4.39
C TYR A 73 10.57 -11.16 4.88
N ARG A 74 9.48 -10.39 4.79
CA ARG A 74 8.10 -10.82 4.97
C ARG A 74 7.65 -11.70 3.81
N SER A 75 6.59 -12.48 4.01
CA SER A 75 5.87 -13.05 2.89
C SER A 75 5.26 -11.94 2.04
N PHE A 76 4.96 -12.22 0.77
CA PHE A 76 4.33 -11.23 -0.11
C PHE A 76 2.97 -10.77 0.43
N ARG A 77 2.19 -11.69 1.02
CA ARG A 77 0.94 -11.35 1.70
C ARG A 77 1.16 -10.38 2.87
N ASP A 78 2.09 -10.68 3.77
CA ASP A 78 2.37 -9.81 4.93
C ASP A 78 2.91 -8.44 4.50
N ALA A 79 3.62 -8.37 3.36
CA ALA A 79 4.07 -7.10 2.80
C ALA A 79 2.89 -6.25 2.31
N LEU A 80 1.89 -6.85 1.67
CA LEU A 80 0.66 -6.17 1.25
C LEU A 80 -0.17 -5.70 2.46
N GLU A 81 -0.26 -6.51 3.51
CA GLU A 81 -0.92 -6.10 4.77
C GLU A 81 -0.19 -4.92 5.43
N ALA A 82 1.15 -4.91 5.36
CA ALA A 82 1.96 -3.81 5.88
C ALA A 82 1.92 -2.55 4.99
N TYR A 83 1.65 -2.71 3.68
CA TYR A 83 1.44 -1.61 2.74
C TYR A 83 0.16 -0.86 3.06
N ASN A 84 -0.96 -1.59 3.19
CA ASN A 84 -2.24 -1.03 3.58
C ASN A 84 -2.43 -1.13 5.10
N GLY A 85 -1.64 -0.40 5.88
CA GLY A 85 -1.47 -0.54 7.33
C GLY A 85 -2.69 -0.20 8.22
N ARG A 86 -3.90 -0.15 7.65
CA ARG A 86 -5.12 0.16 8.39
C ARG A 86 -5.61 -1.06 9.18
N ASN A 87 -5.82 -0.86 10.48
CA ASN A 87 -6.31 -1.89 11.41
C ASN A 87 -7.83 -1.81 11.67
N ASP A 88 -8.54 -0.89 11.01
CA ASP A 88 -10.00 -0.89 11.02
C ASP A 88 -10.55 -2.10 10.24
N HIS A 89 -11.82 -2.41 10.46
CA HIS A 89 -12.50 -3.48 9.73
C HIS A 89 -12.89 -2.97 8.33
N SER A 90 -12.81 -3.82 7.32
CA SER A 90 -13.32 -3.44 6.00
C SER A 90 -14.84 -3.34 6.02
N ALA A 91 -15.40 -2.35 5.33
CA ALA A 91 -16.85 -2.24 5.19
C ALA A 91 -17.41 -3.31 4.22
N GLN A 92 -16.59 -3.86 3.31
CA GLN A 92 -16.98 -4.95 2.42
C GLN A 92 -16.91 -6.36 3.04
N ALA A 93 -16.08 -6.58 4.06
CA ALA A 93 -15.94 -7.91 4.67
C ALA A 93 -16.39 -7.98 6.13
N GLU A 94 -16.79 -6.85 6.73
CA GLU A 94 -17.36 -6.56 8.07
C GLU A 94 -16.67 -7.20 9.31
N ALA A 95 -16.06 -8.37 9.18
CA ALA A 95 -15.39 -9.15 10.21
C ALA A 95 -13.87 -9.29 10.00
N VAL A 96 -13.31 -8.84 8.88
CA VAL A 96 -11.87 -8.97 8.57
C VAL A 96 -11.19 -7.61 8.65
N PRO A 97 -10.00 -7.49 9.29
CA PRO A 97 -9.20 -6.27 9.23
C PRO A 97 -8.95 -5.86 7.78
N HIS A 98 -9.10 -4.58 7.48
CA HIS A 98 -9.04 -4.02 6.14
C HIS A 98 -7.75 -4.38 5.40
N LYS A 99 -6.60 -4.34 6.11
CA LYS A 99 -5.30 -4.77 5.58
C LYS A 99 -5.29 -6.22 5.07
N ALA A 100 -5.96 -7.12 5.79
CA ALA A 100 -5.99 -8.55 5.48
C ALA A 100 -6.93 -8.83 4.30
N TRP A 101 -8.09 -8.15 4.26
CA TRP A 101 -8.96 -8.16 3.08
C TRP A 101 -8.23 -7.65 1.84
N TYR A 102 -7.55 -6.52 1.93
CA TYR A 102 -6.77 -5.94 0.82
C TYR A 102 -5.70 -6.91 0.31
N ALA A 103 -4.90 -7.46 1.22
CA ALA A 103 -3.84 -8.40 0.85
C ALA A 103 -4.41 -9.66 0.18
N ALA A 104 -5.51 -10.21 0.69
CA ALA A 104 -6.17 -11.37 0.10
C ALA A 104 -6.72 -11.06 -1.29
N THR A 105 -7.33 -9.90 -1.50
CA THR A 105 -7.87 -9.46 -2.79
C THR A 105 -6.78 -9.35 -3.85
N ILE A 106 -5.68 -8.62 -3.57
CA ILE A 106 -4.57 -8.47 -4.50
C ILE A 106 -3.90 -9.81 -4.78
N PHE A 107 -3.70 -10.64 -3.74
CA PHE A 107 -3.11 -11.96 -3.91
C PHE A 107 -3.97 -12.87 -4.79
N GLY A 108 -5.29 -12.85 -4.60
CA GLY A 108 -6.25 -13.59 -5.42
C GLY A 108 -6.19 -13.19 -6.89
N MET A 109 -6.10 -11.89 -7.19
CA MET A 109 -5.95 -11.39 -8.56
C MET A 109 -4.66 -11.90 -9.21
N ILE A 110 -3.55 -11.88 -8.48
CA ILE A 110 -2.25 -12.38 -8.98
C ILE A 110 -2.32 -13.87 -9.29
N MET A 111 -2.89 -14.67 -8.39
CA MET A 111 -3.03 -16.11 -8.61
C MET A 111 -3.93 -16.41 -9.82
N GLN A 112 -5.02 -15.67 -9.99
CA GLN A 112 -5.92 -15.80 -11.15
C GLN A 112 -5.22 -15.46 -12.46
N THR A 113 -4.40 -14.40 -12.49
CA THR A 113 -3.61 -14.05 -13.68
C THR A 113 -2.59 -15.13 -14.05
N GLN A 114 -1.99 -15.81 -13.07
CA GLN A 114 -1.03 -16.89 -13.33
C GLN A 114 -1.70 -18.18 -13.83
N THR A 115 -2.95 -18.43 -13.43
CA THR A 115 -3.72 -19.59 -13.90
C THR A 115 -4.44 -19.36 -15.23
N GLY A 116 -4.63 -18.10 -15.65
CA GLY A 116 -5.31 -17.72 -16.89
C GLY A 116 -4.40 -17.60 -18.11
N GLU A 117 -3.09 -17.81 -17.96
CA GLU A 117 -2.10 -17.83 -19.05
C GLU A 117 -1.70 -19.28 -19.47
N GLN A 118 -2.59 -20.26 -19.32
CA GLN A 118 -2.43 -21.61 -19.88
C GLN A 118 -3.42 -21.88 -21.01
#